data_AF-A0A6C0F3B5-F1
#
_entry.id   AF-A0A6C0F3B5-F1
#
_cell.length_a   1.000
_cell.length_b   1.000
_cell.length_c   1.000
_cell.angle_alpha   90.00
_cell.angle_beta   90.00
_cell.angle_gamma   90.00
#
_symmetry.space_group_name_H-M   'P 1'
#
loop_
_entity.id
_entity.type
_entity.pdbx_description
1 polymer ?
#
loop_
_entity_poly.entity_id
_entity_poly.type
_entity_poly.pdbx_seq_one_letter_code
_entity_poly.pdbx_strand_id
1 'polypeptide(L)'
;MKHGYIKHAYMKMQISKINDVIEKINQLLIYLKDCIIILQKINKKKDDDKKKGSACSINGKKYELEVYNVVKNSKINGNSFNTQLESELGGCSSKNDMCCNMNSIRDVSIEIKKSKTPDWMQCSLKYDNSNKMWIGSSKNKIPEGSKKIFECLISSVTLFNGNIPPFMLRDITHEEWIKTKNETSDFNDYYIDCPNDTIKKLYAEKCCSYIQVSEKGLYYLENDVCCFKVPQFICEQQLRIRIKVHERKNKKGFCKLSVTISCQPKNINNLVNSDYSLDNKMKLPNNLVYDDVL
;
A
#
# COMPACT_ATOMS: atom_id res chain seq x y z
N MET A 1 5.90 -39.71 -76.34
CA MET A 1 6.99 -39.24 -75.43
C MET A 1 7.03 -37.71 -75.23
N LYS A 2 6.84 -36.84 -76.23
CA LYS A 2 6.93 -35.37 -76.07
C LYS A 2 5.86 -34.70 -75.16
N HIS A 3 4.64 -35.24 -75.11
CA HIS A 3 3.54 -34.65 -74.31
C HIS A 3 3.72 -34.77 -72.78
N GLY A 4 4.42 -35.82 -72.30
CA GLY A 4 4.66 -36.02 -70.86
C GLY A 4 5.67 -35.03 -70.27
N TYR A 5 6.65 -34.59 -71.07
CA TYR A 5 7.68 -33.65 -70.65
C TYR A 5 7.14 -32.24 -70.38
N ILE A 6 6.19 -31.78 -71.22
CA ILE A 6 5.56 -30.46 -71.08
C ILE A 6 4.73 -30.38 -69.80
N LYS A 7 3.97 -31.44 -69.47
CA LYS A 7 3.17 -31.52 -68.24
C LYS A 7 4.04 -31.50 -66.98
N HIS A 8 5.19 -32.19 -67.01
CA HIS A 8 6.15 -32.20 -65.88
C HIS A 8 6.80 -30.84 -65.65
N ALA A 9 7.23 -30.16 -66.72
CA ALA A 9 7.82 -28.83 -66.64
C ALA A 9 6.81 -27.79 -66.10
N TYR A 10 5.56 -27.83 -66.57
CA TYR A 10 4.50 -26.97 -66.08
C TYR A 10 4.21 -27.21 -64.58
N MET A 11 4.15 -28.48 -64.15
CA MET A 11 3.92 -28.82 -62.75
C MET A 11 5.07 -28.33 -61.84
N LYS A 12 6.33 -28.49 -62.28
CA LYS A 12 7.50 -27.94 -61.56
C LYS A 12 7.44 -26.42 -61.44
N MET A 13 7.04 -25.72 -62.49
CA MET A 13 6.89 -24.26 -62.46
C MET A 13 5.78 -23.84 -61.47
N GLN A 14 4.65 -24.55 -61.43
CA GLN A 14 3.58 -24.27 -60.46
C GLN A 14 4.02 -24.53 -59.02
N ILE A 15 4.72 -25.64 -58.77
CA ILE A 15 5.29 -25.94 -57.44
C ILE A 15 6.27 -24.84 -57.01
N SER A 16 7.13 -24.37 -57.90
CA SER A 16 8.07 -23.28 -57.61
C SER A 16 7.34 -21.99 -57.21
N LYS A 17 6.24 -21.64 -57.90
CA LYS A 17 5.43 -20.47 -57.56
C LYS A 17 4.74 -20.62 -56.20
N ILE A 18 4.23 -21.81 -55.90
CA ILE A 18 3.60 -22.11 -54.60
C ILE A 18 4.63 -21.97 -53.48
N ASN A 19 5.85 -22.49 -53.67
CA ASN A 19 6.91 -22.39 -52.68
C ASN A 19 7.34 -20.94 -52.40
N ASP A 20 7.45 -20.10 -53.44
CA ASP A 20 7.72 -18.66 -53.29
C ASP A 20 6.61 -17.94 -52.49
N VAL A 21 5.34 -18.29 -52.71
CA VAL A 21 4.22 -17.75 -51.93
C VAL A 21 4.28 -18.21 -50.48
N ILE A 22 4.59 -19.48 -50.21
CA ILE A 22 4.74 -20.01 -48.85
C ILE A 22 5.87 -19.30 -48.11
N GLU A 23 7.00 -19.06 -48.76
CA GLU A 23 8.13 -18.34 -48.17
C GLU A 23 7.75 -16.91 -47.77
N LYS A 24 7.04 -16.19 -48.64
CA LYS A 24 6.52 -14.84 -48.35
C LYS A 24 5.54 -14.83 -47.17
N ILE A 25 4.65 -15.83 -47.09
CA ILE A 25 3.72 -15.98 -45.95
C ILE A 25 4.49 -16.20 -44.64
N ASN A 26 5.53 -17.03 -44.67
CA ASN A 26 6.35 -17.29 -43.49
C ASN A 26 7.11 -16.05 -43.02
N GLN A 27 7.67 -15.27 -43.94
CA GLN A 27 8.31 -13.98 -43.61
C GLN A 27 7.31 -13.00 -42.99
N LEU A 28 6.09 -12.92 -43.53
CA LEU A 28 5.02 -12.07 -43.00
C LEU A 28 4.61 -12.51 -41.58
N LEU A 29 4.54 -13.81 -41.32
CA LEU A 29 4.24 -14.37 -40.00
C LEU A 29 5.32 -14.01 -38.95
N ILE A 30 6.59 -14.02 -39.34
CA ILE A 30 7.70 -13.58 -38.46
C ILE A 30 7.54 -12.11 -38.13
N TYR A 31 7.32 -11.26 -39.15
CA TYR A 31 7.10 -9.83 -38.94
C TYR A 31 5.90 -9.55 -38.02
N LEU A 32 4.79 -10.27 -38.20
CA LEU A 32 3.60 -10.11 -37.35
C LEU A 32 3.88 -10.47 -35.89
N LYS A 33 4.68 -11.53 -35.64
CA LYS A 33 5.09 -11.92 -34.28
C LYS A 33 5.94 -10.82 -33.63
N ASP A 34 6.86 -10.22 -34.36
CA ASP A 34 7.68 -9.12 -33.85
C ASP A 34 6.83 -7.88 -33.52
N CYS A 35 5.85 -7.53 -34.38
CA CYS A 35 4.89 -6.47 -34.09
C CYS A 35 4.08 -6.74 -32.82
N ILE A 36 3.61 -7.98 -32.61
CA ILE A 36 2.88 -8.36 -31.39
C ILE A 36 3.75 -8.18 -30.16
N ILE A 37 5.02 -8.60 -30.20
CA ILE A 37 5.98 -8.44 -29.09
C ILE A 37 6.21 -6.94 -28.79
N ILE A 38 6.34 -6.10 -29.81
CA ILE A 38 6.50 -4.65 -29.65
C ILE A 38 5.25 -4.04 -29.01
N LEU A 39 4.05 -4.40 -29.48
CA LEU A 39 2.80 -3.92 -28.91
C LEU A 39 2.63 -4.34 -27.44
N GLN A 40 2.98 -5.57 -27.09
CA GLN A 40 2.98 -6.05 -25.70
C GLN A 40 3.93 -5.23 -24.82
N LYS A 41 5.14 -4.90 -25.32
CA LYS A 41 6.10 -4.04 -24.62
C LYS A 41 5.57 -2.61 -24.43
N ILE A 42 4.92 -2.03 -25.45
CA ILE A 42 4.31 -0.69 -25.37
C ILE A 42 3.18 -0.66 -24.34
N ASN A 43 2.30 -1.65 -24.34
CA ASN A 43 1.19 -1.73 -23.38
C ASN A 43 1.69 -1.91 -21.94
N LYS A 44 2.70 -2.77 -21.73
CA LYS A 44 3.33 -2.93 -20.41
C LYS A 44 3.91 -1.61 -19.89
N LYS A 45 4.52 -0.80 -20.77
CA LYS A 45 5.08 0.52 -20.42
C LYS A 45 3.99 1.54 -20.04
N LYS A 46 2.84 1.53 -20.74
CA LYS A 46 1.69 2.38 -20.40
C LYS A 46 1.08 2.05 -19.03
N ASP A 47 1.07 0.78 -18.64
CA ASP A 47 0.61 0.37 -17.30
C ASP A 47 1.61 0.70 -16.19
N ASP A 48 2.91 0.77 -16.52
CA ASP A 48 3.94 1.23 -15.59
C ASP A 48 3.92 2.76 -15.38
N ASP A 49 3.35 3.53 -16.31
CA ASP A 49 3.17 5.00 -16.19
C ASP A 49 1.98 5.39 -15.29
N LYS A 50 1.05 4.47 -14.98
CA LYS A 50 0.15 4.65 -13.83
C LYS A 50 1.00 4.52 -12.57
N LYS A 51 1.27 5.64 -11.89
CA LYS A 51 2.00 5.68 -10.61
C LYS A 51 1.41 4.65 -9.63
N LYS A 52 2.05 3.47 -9.51
CA LYS A 52 1.62 2.27 -8.74
C LYS A 52 1.48 2.47 -7.21
N GLY A 53 1.33 3.70 -6.72
CA GLY A 53 1.05 4.02 -5.32
C GLY A 53 -0.01 5.11 -5.11
N SER A 54 -0.28 5.97 -6.10
CA SER A 54 -1.26 7.07 -5.94
C SER A 54 -2.69 6.55 -5.76
N ALA A 55 -3.02 5.42 -6.40
CA ALA A 55 -4.32 4.78 -6.24
C ALA A 55 -4.62 4.37 -4.79
N CYS A 56 -3.61 3.97 -4.01
CA CYS A 56 -3.80 3.60 -2.61
C CYS A 56 -4.23 4.80 -1.77
N SER A 57 -3.55 5.94 -1.91
CA SER A 57 -3.90 7.18 -1.21
C SER A 57 -5.27 7.73 -1.64
N ILE A 58 -5.57 7.69 -2.94
CA ILE A 58 -6.87 8.13 -3.47
C ILE A 58 -8.01 7.26 -2.91
N ASN A 59 -7.85 5.94 -2.93
CA ASN A 59 -8.85 5.01 -2.41
C ASN A 59 -9.00 5.08 -0.89
N GLY A 60 -7.91 5.36 -0.17
CA GLY A 60 -7.92 5.63 1.27
C GLY A 60 -8.76 6.86 1.60
N LYS A 61 -8.45 8.00 0.96
CA LYS A 61 -9.21 9.25 1.13
C LYS A 61 -10.69 9.09 0.76
N LYS A 62 -10.98 8.35 -0.31
CA LYS A 62 -12.38 8.07 -0.70
C LYS A 62 -13.11 7.30 0.42
N TYR A 63 -12.45 6.30 1.01
CA TYR A 63 -13.05 5.51 2.09
C TYR A 63 -13.23 6.31 3.38
N GLU A 64 -12.26 7.14 3.72
CA GLU A 64 -12.37 8.11 4.81
C GLU A 64 -13.61 8.99 4.64
N LEU A 65 -13.85 9.51 3.44
CA LEU A 65 -15.03 10.30 3.12
C LEU A 65 -16.34 9.49 3.19
N GLU A 66 -16.33 8.22 2.76
CA GLU A 66 -17.48 7.31 2.87
C GLU A 66 -17.90 7.13 4.33
N VAL A 67 -16.94 6.85 5.22
CA VAL A 67 -17.17 6.72 6.67
C VAL A 67 -17.65 8.05 7.26
N TYR A 68 -16.96 9.15 6.94
CA TYR A 68 -17.33 10.49 7.44
C TYR A 68 -18.78 10.85 7.08
N ASN A 69 -19.23 10.55 5.86
CA ASN A 69 -20.60 10.86 5.43
C ASN A 69 -21.69 10.13 6.21
N VAL A 70 -21.40 8.96 6.77
CA VAL A 70 -22.31 8.28 7.69
C VAL A 70 -22.21 8.89 9.09
N VAL A 71 -20.99 9.08 9.56
CA VAL A 71 -20.70 9.49 10.95
C VAL A 71 -21.12 10.93 11.24
N LYS A 72 -21.01 11.86 10.28
CA LYS A 72 -21.43 13.26 10.44
C LYS A 72 -22.94 13.42 10.69
N ASN A 73 -23.74 12.45 10.25
CA ASN A 73 -25.18 12.39 10.45
C ASN A 73 -25.58 11.49 11.62
N SER A 74 -24.63 11.11 12.48
CA SER A 74 -24.89 10.22 13.62
C SER A 74 -24.90 10.99 14.94
N LYS A 75 -25.72 10.52 15.89
CA LYS A 75 -25.85 11.07 17.24
C LYS A 75 -25.54 10.03 18.31
N ILE A 76 -24.89 10.44 19.38
CA ILE A 76 -24.67 9.65 20.59
C ILE A 76 -25.27 10.40 21.77
N ASN A 77 -26.13 9.72 22.55
CA ASN A 77 -26.87 10.33 23.66
C ASN A 77 -27.60 11.65 23.28
N GLY A 78 -28.18 11.69 22.07
CA GLY A 78 -28.92 12.84 21.54
C GLY A 78 -28.05 13.98 20.96
N ASN A 79 -26.73 13.95 21.15
CA ASN A 79 -25.81 14.96 20.63
C ASN A 79 -25.16 14.48 19.33
N SER A 80 -24.82 15.40 18.42
CA SER A 80 -24.04 15.08 17.22
C SER A 80 -22.73 14.40 17.62
N PHE A 81 -22.48 13.22 17.06
CA PHE A 81 -21.27 12.46 17.37
C PHE A 81 -20.04 13.09 16.71
N ASN A 82 -20.20 13.62 15.50
CA ASN A 82 -19.12 14.26 14.76
C ASN A 82 -19.53 15.66 14.28
N THR A 83 -18.73 16.65 14.65
CA THR A 83 -18.88 18.07 14.25
C THR A 83 -17.73 18.56 13.37
N GLN A 84 -16.77 17.68 13.05
CA GLN A 84 -15.66 17.95 12.15
C GLN A 84 -16.19 18.29 10.75
N LEU A 85 -15.58 19.27 10.09
CA LEU A 85 -15.84 19.59 8.68
C LEU A 85 -15.03 18.67 7.75
N GLU A 86 -15.50 18.47 6.52
CA GLU A 86 -14.78 17.65 5.53
C GLU A 86 -13.35 18.16 5.27
N SER A 87 -13.14 19.48 5.31
CA SER A 87 -11.83 20.11 5.15
C SER A 87 -10.84 19.82 6.28
N GLU A 88 -11.33 19.30 7.42
CA GLU A 88 -10.54 18.99 8.60
C GLU A 88 -10.09 17.52 8.67
N LEU A 89 -10.61 16.67 7.78
CA LEU A 89 -10.24 15.25 7.68
C LEU A 89 -8.74 15.06 7.43
N GLY A 90 -8.21 13.90 7.86
CA GLY A 90 -6.79 13.59 7.82
C GLY A 90 -6.22 13.48 6.40
N GLY A 91 -6.96 12.85 5.48
CA GLY A 91 -6.59 12.69 4.08
C GLY A 91 -5.24 11.98 3.91
N CYS A 92 -4.27 12.69 3.32
CA CYS A 92 -2.90 12.18 3.14
C CYS A 92 -1.91 12.77 4.16
N SER A 93 -2.40 13.44 5.20
CA SER A 93 -1.56 14.07 6.23
C SER A 93 -1.18 13.06 7.32
N SER A 94 -0.46 13.53 8.35
CA SER A 94 -0.14 12.72 9.53
C SER A 94 -1.18 12.83 10.64
N LYS A 95 -2.26 13.59 10.43
CA LYS A 95 -3.36 13.74 11.40
C LYS A 95 -4.14 12.42 11.52
N ASN A 96 -4.97 12.33 12.55
CA ASN A 96 -6.00 11.29 12.61
C ASN A 96 -6.96 11.46 11.43
N ASP A 97 -7.46 10.34 10.91
CA ASP A 97 -8.34 10.37 9.74
C ASP A 97 -9.66 11.10 10.10
N MET A 98 -10.20 10.81 11.29
CA MET A 98 -11.39 11.47 11.81
C MET A 98 -11.29 11.71 13.32
N CYS A 99 -11.75 12.87 13.78
CA CYS A 99 -11.88 13.24 15.19
C CYS A 99 -13.34 13.60 15.47
N CYS A 100 -14.04 12.74 16.20
CA CYS A 100 -15.43 12.96 16.59
C CYS A 100 -15.45 13.82 17.87
N ASN A 101 -15.68 15.12 17.70
CA ASN A 101 -15.60 16.11 18.77
C ASN A 101 -16.93 16.22 19.52
N MET A 102 -16.93 15.84 20.80
CA MET A 102 -18.10 15.95 21.69
C MET A 102 -18.08 17.28 22.45
N ASN A 103 -18.03 18.42 21.75
CA ASN A 103 -18.22 19.84 22.18
C ASN A 103 -17.72 20.33 23.57
N SER A 104 -16.99 19.56 24.38
CA SER A 104 -16.47 20.04 25.68
C SER A 104 -15.37 19.16 26.29
N ILE A 105 -15.43 17.82 26.26
CA ILE A 105 -14.36 16.92 26.75
C ILE A 105 -14.43 15.56 26.02
N ARG A 106 -13.27 15.02 25.62
CA ARG A 106 -13.01 13.68 25.00
C ARG A 106 -13.32 13.57 23.50
N ASP A 107 -12.47 14.15 22.68
CA ASP A 107 -12.47 13.87 21.23
C ASP A 107 -12.16 12.38 21.00
N VAL A 108 -12.99 11.74 20.19
CA VAL A 108 -12.82 10.34 19.82
C VAL A 108 -12.15 10.28 18.47
N SER A 109 -10.86 9.98 18.47
CA SER A 109 -10.11 9.81 17.22
C SER A 109 -10.30 8.41 16.65
N ILE A 110 -10.53 8.34 15.34
CA ILE A 110 -10.78 7.11 14.60
C ILE A 110 -9.80 7.05 13.42
N GLU A 111 -9.05 5.97 13.31
CA GLU A 111 -8.25 5.67 12.12
C GLU A 111 -9.11 4.86 11.13
N ILE A 112 -8.97 5.11 9.83
CA ILE A 112 -9.78 4.51 8.77
C ILE A 112 -8.86 3.79 7.78
N LYS A 113 -9.08 2.48 7.59
CA LYS A 113 -8.26 1.63 6.71
C LYS A 113 -9.09 0.84 5.71
N LYS A 114 -8.63 0.82 4.46
CA LYS A 114 -9.03 -0.23 3.52
C LYS A 114 -8.31 -1.54 3.90
N SER A 115 -9.04 -2.65 3.96
CA SER A 115 -8.58 -3.97 4.43
C SER A 115 -7.28 -4.46 3.79
N LYS A 116 -7.10 -4.21 2.49
CA LYS A 116 -5.97 -4.72 1.68
C LYS A 116 -4.83 -3.70 1.51
N THR A 117 -4.77 -2.68 2.37
CA THR A 117 -3.68 -1.70 2.32
C THR A 117 -2.40 -2.25 2.95
N PRO A 118 -1.24 -1.99 2.35
CA PRO A 118 0.01 -2.66 2.75
C PRO A 118 0.73 -2.01 3.94
N ASP A 119 0.36 -0.80 4.35
CA ASP A 119 1.10 -0.04 5.36
C ASP A 119 0.12 0.53 6.41
N TRP A 120 0.13 -0.03 7.63
CA TRP A 120 -0.67 0.39 8.78
C TRP A 120 0.25 1.08 9.79
N MET A 121 0.40 2.40 9.59
CA MET A 121 1.46 3.24 10.15
C MET A 121 2.86 2.94 9.58
N GLN A 122 3.63 4.00 9.33
CA GLN A 122 4.97 3.91 8.76
C GLN A 122 5.96 4.82 9.51
N CYS A 123 7.15 4.29 9.76
CA CYS A 123 8.31 5.02 10.27
C CYS A 123 9.44 4.96 9.25
N SER A 124 10.09 6.08 8.96
CA SER A 124 11.36 6.12 8.21
C SER A 124 12.50 5.77 9.17
N LEU A 125 13.38 4.87 8.76
CA LEU A 125 14.54 4.46 9.54
C LEU A 125 15.81 5.19 9.07
N LYS A 126 16.74 5.35 10.00
CA LYS A 126 18.13 5.77 9.78
C LYS A 126 19.03 4.72 10.43
N TYR A 127 20.19 4.48 9.81
CA TYR A 127 21.22 3.67 10.46
C TYR A 127 22.09 4.56 11.36
N ASP A 128 22.20 4.18 12.63
CA ASP A 128 23.09 4.79 13.61
C ASP A 128 24.47 4.12 13.52
N ASN A 129 25.43 4.82 12.91
CA ASN A 129 26.78 4.32 12.73
C ASN A 129 27.56 4.16 14.05
N SER A 130 27.21 4.90 15.10
CA SER A 130 27.90 4.85 16.39
C SER A 130 27.48 3.59 17.16
N ASN A 131 26.18 3.33 17.21
CA ASN A 131 25.61 2.18 17.93
C ASN A 131 25.39 0.94 17.06
N LYS A 132 25.68 1.03 15.75
CA LYS A 132 25.50 -0.06 14.77
C LYS A 132 24.07 -0.63 14.74
N MET A 133 23.08 0.24 14.84
CA MET A 133 21.67 -0.15 14.93
C MET A 133 20.75 0.71 14.08
N TRP A 134 19.56 0.20 13.79
CA TRP A 134 18.52 0.95 13.08
C TRP A 134 17.63 1.70 14.06
N ILE A 135 17.46 3.00 13.82
CA ILE A 135 16.63 3.89 14.65
C ILE A 135 15.62 4.64 13.78
N GLY A 136 14.53 5.11 14.39
CA GLY A 136 13.59 6.01 13.75
C GLY A 136 14.25 7.35 13.42
N SER A 137 14.05 7.81 12.18
CA SER A 137 14.48 9.15 11.76
C SER A 137 13.82 10.24 12.61
N SER A 138 14.57 11.29 12.93
CA SER A 138 14.03 12.48 13.62
C SER A 138 13.03 13.28 12.78
N LYS A 139 12.93 12.99 11.46
CA LYS A 139 11.99 13.65 10.53
C LYS A 139 10.64 12.94 10.43
N ASN A 140 10.41 11.92 11.24
CA ASN A 140 9.13 11.22 11.24
C ASN A 140 8.00 12.11 11.79
N LYS A 141 6.79 11.87 11.29
CA LYS A 141 5.57 12.57 11.72
C LYS A 141 4.67 11.71 12.62
N ILE A 142 5.15 10.54 13.01
CA ILE A 142 4.45 9.66 13.95
C ILE A 142 4.80 10.07 15.39
N PRO A 143 3.94 9.74 16.37
CA PRO A 143 4.26 9.93 17.78
C PRO A 143 5.58 9.25 18.19
N GLU A 144 6.27 9.83 19.19
CA GLU A 144 7.54 9.26 19.68
C GLU A 144 7.34 7.88 20.31
N GLY A 145 6.20 7.61 20.97
CA GLY A 145 5.87 6.28 21.48
C GLY A 145 5.73 5.24 20.36
N SER A 146 5.02 5.57 19.26
CA SER A 146 4.94 4.70 18.08
C SER A 146 6.32 4.41 17.48
N LYS A 147 7.20 5.40 17.42
CA LYS A 147 8.58 5.24 16.94
C LYS A 147 9.38 4.29 17.85
N LYS A 148 9.30 4.45 19.17
CA LYS A 148 9.95 3.55 20.14
C LYS A 148 9.46 2.11 20.05
N ILE A 149 8.18 1.89 19.74
CA ILE A 149 7.65 0.54 19.48
C ILE A 149 8.39 -0.10 18.29
N PHE A 150 8.52 0.61 17.17
CA PHE A 150 9.28 0.09 16.03
C PHE A 150 10.74 -0.19 16.36
N GLU A 151 11.42 0.74 17.03
CA GLU A 151 12.83 0.59 17.43
C GLU A 151 13.03 -0.62 18.35
N CYS A 152 12.13 -0.83 19.32
CA CYS A 152 12.15 -1.97 20.21
C CYS A 152 12.02 -3.30 19.43
N LEU A 153 11.05 -3.37 18.50
CA LEU A 153 10.79 -4.59 17.72
C LEU A 153 11.93 -4.98 16.77
N ILE A 154 12.77 -4.04 16.34
CA ILE A 154 13.92 -4.31 15.45
C ILE A 154 15.26 -4.28 16.15
N SER A 155 15.30 -4.02 17.46
CA SER A 155 16.54 -3.81 18.22
C SER A 155 17.51 -5.00 18.16
N SER A 156 16.99 -6.23 18.06
CA SER A 156 17.77 -7.46 17.96
C SER A 156 17.85 -8.04 16.54
N VAL A 157 17.30 -7.34 15.54
CA VAL A 157 17.18 -7.87 14.18
C VAL A 157 18.27 -7.34 13.27
N THR A 158 19.01 -8.25 12.63
CA THR A 158 19.97 -7.90 11.57
C THR A 158 19.24 -7.64 10.25
N LEU A 159 18.96 -6.38 9.95
CA LEU A 159 18.36 -6.00 8.67
C LEU A 159 19.38 -6.04 7.52
N PHE A 160 18.91 -6.44 6.33
CA PHE A 160 19.67 -6.47 5.08
C PHE A 160 20.99 -7.26 5.17
N ASN A 161 21.00 -8.38 5.91
CA ASN A 161 22.18 -9.21 6.15
C ASN A 161 23.37 -8.43 6.74
N GLY A 162 23.10 -7.35 7.50
CA GLY A 162 24.11 -6.49 8.11
C GLY A 162 24.65 -5.41 7.17
N ASN A 163 24.23 -5.41 5.89
CA ASN A 163 24.65 -4.41 4.92
C ASN A 163 23.89 -3.10 5.10
N ILE A 164 24.60 -1.99 4.87
CA ILE A 164 24.01 -0.65 4.86
C ILE A 164 23.70 -0.28 3.41
N PRO A 165 22.44 0.07 3.06
CA PRO A 165 22.12 0.49 1.70
C PRO A 165 23.00 1.66 1.24
N PRO A 166 23.63 1.62 0.05
CA PRO A 166 24.62 2.62 -0.37
C PRO A 166 24.14 4.08 -0.33
N PHE A 167 22.85 4.31 -0.58
CA PHE A 167 22.24 5.65 -0.53
C PHE A 167 22.21 6.28 0.87
N MET A 168 22.45 5.50 1.92
CA MET A 168 22.60 6.01 3.28
C MET A 168 23.97 6.64 3.52
N LEU A 169 24.96 6.29 2.69
CA LEU A 169 26.35 6.72 2.82
C LEU A 169 26.69 7.84 1.84
N ARG A 170 26.09 7.83 0.65
CA ARG A 170 26.31 8.83 -0.39
C ARG A 170 25.07 9.01 -1.26
N ASP A 171 25.01 10.12 -1.98
CA ASP A 171 24.03 10.28 -3.05
C ASP A 171 24.30 9.26 -4.18
N ILE A 172 23.22 8.66 -4.69
CA ILE A 172 23.26 7.69 -5.80
C ILE A 172 22.22 8.04 -6.85
N THR A 173 22.48 7.71 -8.11
CA THR A 173 21.51 7.78 -9.20
C THR A 173 20.54 6.60 -9.16
N HIS A 174 19.40 6.73 -9.84
CA HIS A 174 18.43 5.63 -9.93
C HIS A 174 18.99 4.42 -10.69
N GLU A 175 19.88 4.64 -11.66
CA GLU A 175 20.55 3.56 -12.41
C GLU A 175 21.51 2.78 -11.52
N GLU A 176 22.33 3.47 -10.72
CA GLU A 176 23.18 2.82 -9.71
C GLU A 176 22.34 2.02 -8.70
N TRP A 177 21.19 2.57 -8.27
CA TRP A 177 20.30 1.86 -7.35
C TRP A 177 19.73 0.57 -7.97
N ILE A 178 19.25 0.63 -9.21
CA ILE A 178 18.76 -0.56 -9.92
C ILE A 178 19.88 -1.60 -10.05
N LYS A 179 21.09 -1.18 -10.43
CA LYS A 179 22.24 -2.06 -10.54
C LYS A 179 22.51 -2.78 -9.21
N THR A 180 22.60 -2.02 -8.11
CA THR A 180 22.79 -2.56 -6.76
C THR A 180 21.71 -3.58 -6.41
N LYS A 181 20.43 -3.27 -6.67
CA LYS A 181 19.30 -4.18 -6.42
C LYS A 181 19.32 -5.47 -7.25
N ASN A 182 19.96 -5.47 -8.41
CA ASN A 182 20.04 -6.65 -9.27
C ASN A 182 21.23 -7.56 -8.91
N GLU A 183 22.24 -7.02 -8.23
CA GLU A 183 23.45 -7.74 -7.83
C GLU A 183 23.30 -8.47 -6.48
N THR A 184 22.33 -8.08 -5.66
CA THR A 184 22.06 -8.72 -4.36
C THR A 184 20.57 -8.74 -4.02
N SER A 185 20.15 -9.76 -3.26
CA SER A 185 18.83 -9.84 -2.66
C SER A 185 18.73 -9.13 -1.30
N ASP A 186 19.84 -8.67 -0.73
CA ASP A 186 19.89 -8.10 0.64
C ASP A 186 18.92 -6.93 0.82
N PHE A 187 18.68 -6.16 -0.24
CA PHE A 187 17.86 -4.96 -0.24
C PHE A 187 16.41 -5.19 -0.70
N ASN A 188 15.96 -6.45 -0.67
CA ASN A 188 14.55 -6.78 -0.85
C ASN A 188 13.73 -6.40 0.39
N ASP A 189 12.40 -6.42 0.22
CA ASP A 189 11.50 -6.22 1.36
C ASP A 189 11.74 -7.33 2.39
N TYR A 190 11.84 -6.93 3.65
CA TYR A 190 12.11 -7.80 4.78
C TYR A 190 10.87 -7.85 5.68
N TYR A 191 10.47 -9.04 6.10
CA TYR A 191 9.26 -9.26 6.89
C TYR A 191 9.63 -9.90 8.23
N ILE A 192 9.07 -9.36 9.32
CA ILE A 192 9.36 -9.81 10.69
C ILE A 192 8.05 -9.99 11.42
N ASP A 193 7.85 -11.13 12.06
CA ASP A 193 6.71 -11.35 12.92
C ASP A 193 6.73 -10.38 14.11
N CYS A 194 5.58 -9.83 14.47
CA CYS A 194 5.44 -8.98 15.63
C CYS A 194 4.21 -9.39 16.45
N PRO A 195 4.10 -8.93 17.72
CA PRO A 195 2.94 -9.21 18.55
C PRO A 195 1.63 -8.85 17.86
N ASN A 196 0.59 -9.67 18.09
CA ASN A 196 -0.75 -9.54 17.49
C ASN A 196 -1.52 -8.27 17.93
N ASP A 197 -0.88 -7.41 18.72
CA ASP A 197 -1.42 -6.15 19.22
C ASP A 197 -0.55 -4.93 18.85
N THR A 198 0.41 -5.10 17.92
CA THR A 198 1.34 -4.04 17.53
C THR A 198 0.61 -2.86 16.89
N ILE A 199 -0.26 -3.10 15.91
CA ILE A 199 -1.04 -2.07 15.21
C ILE A 199 -1.91 -1.29 16.20
N LYS A 200 -2.58 -1.96 17.15
CA LYS A 200 -3.42 -1.24 18.12
C LYS A 200 -2.59 -0.33 19.03
N LYS A 201 -1.41 -0.78 19.48
CA LYS A 201 -0.49 0.04 20.29
C LYS A 201 0.04 1.23 19.49
N LEU A 202 0.42 1.02 18.23
CA LEU A 202 0.91 2.08 17.35
C LEU A 202 -0.12 3.20 17.17
N TYR A 203 -1.40 2.85 16.98
CA TYR A 203 -2.48 3.82 16.82
C TYR A 203 -3.00 4.41 18.13
N ALA A 204 -2.91 3.68 19.23
CA ALA A 204 -3.19 4.21 20.57
C ALA A 204 -2.23 5.36 20.92
N GLU A 205 -0.94 5.23 20.58
CA GLU A 205 0.05 6.32 20.69
C GLU A 205 -0.29 7.54 19.82
N LYS A 206 -1.09 7.36 18.76
CA LYS A 206 -1.66 8.45 17.93
C LYS A 206 -2.97 9.02 18.53
N CYS A 207 -3.30 8.61 19.75
CA CYS A 207 -4.54 8.90 20.47
C CYS A 207 -5.81 8.38 19.77
N CYS A 208 -5.70 7.42 18.84
CA CYS A 208 -6.87 6.78 18.25
C CYS A 208 -7.53 5.87 19.29
N SER A 209 -8.85 6.00 19.45
CA SER A 209 -9.65 5.11 20.28
C SER A 209 -10.18 3.91 19.49
N TYR A 210 -10.48 4.13 18.20
CA TYR A 210 -11.04 3.11 17.32
C TYR A 210 -10.30 3.04 15.99
N ILE A 211 -10.46 1.91 15.31
CA ILE A 211 -10.09 1.72 13.92
C ILE A 211 -11.26 1.14 13.13
N GLN A 212 -11.61 1.80 12.03
CA GLN A 212 -12.60 1.33 11.06
C GLN A 212 -11.88 0.66 9.89
N VAL A 213 -12.21 -0.60 9.60
CA VAL A 213 -11.58 -1.38 8.53
C VAL A 213 -12.62 -1.81 7.51
N SER A 214 -12.42 -1.46 6.23
CA SER A 214 -13.36 -1.82 5.16
C SER A 214 -13.60 -3.31 5.09
N GLU A 215 -14.85 -3.73 4.87
CA GLU A 215 -15.26 -5.15 4.80
C GLU A 215 -15.15 -5.91 6.13
N LYS A 216 -14.60 -5.29 7.19
CA LYS A 216 -14.31 -5.91 8.49
C LYS A 216 -15.02 -5.25 9.66
N GLY A 217 -15.32 -3.96 9.57
CA GLY A 217 -16.09 -3.21 10.57
C GLY A 217 -15.23 -2.39 11.54
N LEU A 218 -15.84 -2.02 12.67
CA LEU A 218 -15.28 -1.15 13.70
C LEU A 218 -14.66 -1.95 14.85
N TYR A 219 -13.51 -1.51 15.36
CA TYR A 219 -12.78 -2.13 16.46
C TYR A 219 -12.27 -1.08 17.43
N TYR A 220 -12.19 -1.40 18.72
CA TYR A 220 -11.48 -0.56 19.69
C TYR A 220 -9.99 -0.92 19.78
N LEU A 221 -9.15 0.05 20.16
CA LEU A 221 -7.71 -0.10 20.24
C LEU A 221 -7.24 -0.40 21.68
N GLU A 222 -7.48 0.53 22.60
CA GLU A 222 -7.22 0.34 24.04
C GLU A 222 -8.51 0.14 24.81
N ASN A 223 -9.33 1.18 24.86
CA ASN A 223 -10.58 1.22 25.59
C ASN A 223 -11.74 1.54 24.63
N ASP A 224 -12.88 0.88 24.83
CA ASP A 224 -14.12 1.19 24.14
C ASP A 224 -14.79 2.42 24.77
N VAL A 225 -14.21 3.61 24.55
CA VAL A 225 -14.58 4.87 25.23
C VAL A 225 -16.02 5.32 24.98
N CYS A 226 -16.62 4.89 23.88
CA CYS A 226 -18.01 5.14 23.51
C CYS A 226 -18.95 3.99 23.89
N CYS A 227 -18.44 2.90 24.51
CA CYS A 227 -19.22 1.71 24.85
C CYS A 227 -19.97 1.12 23.64
N PHE A 228 -19.34 1.10 22.46
CA PHE A 228 -19.91 0.55 21.23
C PHE A 228 -20.08 -0.97 21.27
N LYS A 229 -19.44 -1.66 22.22
CA LYS A 229 -19.41 -3.12 22.37
C LYS A 229 -18.86 -3.82 21.12
N VAL A 230 -17.88 -3.18 20.47
CA VAL A 230 -17.14 -3.73 19.33
C VAL A 230 -15.99 -4.63 19.79
N PRO A 231 -15.51 -5.57 18.96
CA PRO A 231 -14.33 -6.35 19.27
C PRO A 231 -13.06 -5.48 19.36
N GLN A 232 -12.04 -5.98 20.07
CA GLN A 232 -10.71 -5.37 20.06
C GLN A 232 -10.01 -5.64 18.73
N PHE A 233 -9.20 -4.69 18.25
CA PHE A 233 -8.33 -4.96 17.11
C PHE A 233 -7.14 -5.85 17.50
N ILE A 234 -7.28 -7.15 17.25
CA ILE A 234 -6.22 -8.16 17.45
C ILE A 234 -6.21 -9.11 16.25
N CYS A 235 -5.04 -9.31 15.65
CA CYS A 235 -4.82 -10.28 14.58
C CYS A 235 -3.33 -10.57 14.41
N GLU A 236 -2.99 -11.64 13.70
CA GLU A 236 -1.59 -11.92 13.33
C GLU A 236 -1.01 -10.79 12.48
N GLN A 237 0.16 -10.32 12.87
CA GLN A 237 0.79 -9.14 12.29
C GLN A 237 2.26 -9.40 11.95
N GLN A 238 2.76 -8.57 11.05
CA GLN A 238 4.16 -8.53 10.68
C GLN A 238 4.59 -7.10 10.40
N LEU A 239 5.85 -6.82 10.70
CA LEU A 239 6.57 -5.66 10.23
C LEU A 239 7.01 -5.91 8.79
N ARG A 240 6.96 -4.86 7.97
CA ARG A 240 7.54 -4.81 6.64
C ARG A 240 8.59 -3.71 6.62
N ILE A 241 9.85 -4.09 6.41
CA ILE A 241 10.94 -3.17 6.19
C ILE A 241 11.21 -3.13 4.69
N ARG A 242 11.24 -1.93 4.12
CA ARG A 242 11.35 -1.71 2.69
C ARG A 242 12.20 -0.50 2.38
N ILE A 243 12.93 -0.56 1.26
CA ILE A 243 13.52 0.63 0.65
C ILE A 243 12.54 1.23 -0.35
N LYS A 244 12.12 2.47 -0.09
CA LYS A 244 11.18 3.22 -0.94
C LYS A 244 11.93 4.25 -1.78
N VAL A 245 11.64 4.25 -3.08
CA VAL A 245 12.08 5.30 -4.02
C VAL A 245 11.01 6.38 -4.03
N HIS A 246 11.34 7.57 -3.53
CA HIS A 246 10.43 8.73 -3.50
C HIS A 246 10.54 9.56 -4.78
N GLU A 247 11.75 9.69 -5.30
CA GLU A 247 12.05 10.48 -6.49
C GLU A 247 13.18 9.79 -7.26
N ARG A 248 13.01 9.57 -8.57
CA ARG A 248 14.03 8.91 -9.39
C ARG A 248 15.20 9.83 -9.75
N LYS A 249 14.95 11.15 -9.83
CA LYS A 249 15.96 12.14 -10.20
C LYS A 249 15.57 13.50 -9.63
N ASN A 250 16.37 14.00 -8.70
CA ASN A 250 16.28 15.35 -8.17
C ASN A 250 17.01 16.35 -9.07
N LYS A 251 16.99 17.64 -8.70
CA LYS A 251 17.67 18.72 -9.44
C LYS A 251 19.18 18.51 -9.65
N LYS A 252 19.83 17.69 -8.82
CA LYS A 252 21.26 17.35 -8.90
C LYS A 252 21.53 16.04 -9.65
N GLY A 253 20.50 15.36 -10.14
CA GLY A 253 20.63 14.10 -10.87
C GLY A 253 20.55 12.82 -10.03
N PHE A 254 20.43 12.92 -8.71
CA PHE A 254 20.39 11.78 -7.80
C PHE A 254 18.97 11.36 -7.45
N CYS A 255 18.78 10.11 -7.05
CA CYS A 255 17.49 9.63 -6.57
C CYS A 255 17.31 9.85 -5.06
N LYS A 256 16.06 9.94 -4.61
CA LYS A 256 15.70 10.10 -3.20
C LYS A 256 15.08 8.80 -2.70
N LEU A 257 15.79 8.12 -1.80
CA LEU A 257 15.34 6.88 -1.17
C LEU A 257 15.19 7.03 0.34
N SER A 258 14.46 6.10 0.95
CA SER A 258 14.51 5.88 2.39
C SER A 258 14.32 4.40 2.71
N VAL A 259 14.85 3.96 3.86
CA VAL A 259 14.38 2.74 4.51
C VAL A 259 13.14 3.09 5.33
N THR A 260 12.08 2.31 5.20
CA THR A 260 10.84 2.48 5.95
C THR A 260 10.45 1.16 6.60
N ILE A 261 9.96 1.23 7.83
CA ILE A 261 9.26 0.14 8.51
C ILE A 261 7.78 0.50 8.60
N SER A 262 6.90 -0.47 8.34
CA SER A 262 5.47 -0.38 8.58
C SER A 262 4.99 -1.66 9.26
N CYS A 263 3.86 -1.59 9.96
CA CYS A 263 3.18 -2.79 10.43
C CYS A 263 2.03 -3.12 9.46
N GLN A 264 1.68 -4.40 9.35
CA GLN A 264 0.51 -4.85 8.60
C GLN A 264 -0.03 -6.17 9.17
N PRO A 265 -1.34 -6.44 9.03
CA PRO A 265 -1.87 -7.79 9.23
C PRO A 265 -1.18 -8.77 8.28
N LYS A 266 -0.83 -9.97 8.75
CA LYS A 266 -0.33 -11.05 7.87
C LYS A 266 -1.40 -11.49 6.89
N ASN A 267 -2.60 -11.70 7.42
CA ASN A 267 -3.79 -12.03 6.66
C ASN A 267 -5.00 -11.34 7.29
N ILE A 268 -5.44 -10.25 6.67
CA ILE A 268 -6.59 -9.49 7.15
C ILE A 268 -7.87 -10.32 7.21
N ASN A 269 -8.00 -11.39 6.40
CA ASN A 269 -9.19 -12.23 6.40
C ASN A 269 -9.38 -12.96 7.74
N ASN A 270 -8.29 -13.20 8.48
CA ASN A 270 -8.31 -13.85 9.80
C ASN A 270 -8.73 -12.90 10.93
N LEU A 271 -8.85 -11.59 10.68
CA LEU A 271 -9.44 -10.65 11.63
C LEU A 271 -10.93 -10.99 11.77
N VAL A 272 -11.36 -11.25 13.02
CA VAL A 272 -12.77 -11.49 13.38
C VAL A 272 -13.61 -10.30 12.91
N ASN A 273 -14.66 -10.54 12.14
CA ASN A 273 -15.53 -9.45 11.68
C ASN A 273 -16.26 -8.81 12.86
N SER A 274 -16.36 -7.49 12.85
CA SER A 274 -17.23 -6.75 13.74
C SER A 274 -18.64 -6.71 13.16
N ASP A 275 -19.64 -6.89 14.03
CA ASP A 275 -21.05 -6.72 13.65
C ASP A 275 -21.39 -5.25 13.34
N TYR A 276 -20.56 -4.32 13.84
CA TYR A 276 -20.73 -2.90 13.70
C TYR A 276 -19.74 -2.28 12.71
N SER A 277 -20.16 -1.24 11.99
CA SER A 277 -19.35 -0.53 11.02
C SER A 277 -19.79 0.93 10.88
N LEU A 278 -18.83 1.83 10.75
CA LEU A 278 -19.06 3.26 10.55
C LEU A 278 -19.23 3.65 9.07
N ASP A 279 -19.08 2.72 8.14
CA ASP A 279 -19.33 2.93 6.70
C ASP A 279 -20.73 2.47 6.25
N ASN A 280 -21.59 2.06 7.19
CA ASN A 280 -22.92 1.55 6.89
C ASN A 280 -23.91 1.94 7.98
N LYS A 281 -24.90 2.79 7.64
CA LYS A 281 -25.91 3.27 8.59
C LYS A 281 -26.75 2.16 9.24
N MET A 282 -26.91 1.01 8.58
CA MET A 282 -27.64 -0.15 9.11
C MET A 282 -26.80 -1.01 10.07
N LYS A 283 -25.49 -0.71 10.19
CA LYS A 283 -24.55 -1.43 11.06
C LYS A 283 -23.90 -0.51 12.09
N LEU A 284 -24.47 0.66 12.38
CA LEU A 284 -23.93 1.51 13.44
C LEU A 284 -24.06 0.83 14.80
N PRO A 285 -23.11 1.07 15.74
CA PRO A 285 -23.27 0.67 17.14
C PRO A 285 -24.62 1.09 17.71
N ASN A 286 -25.20 0.27 18.59
CA ASN A 286 -26.59 0.46 19.06
C ASN A 286 -26.87 1.83 19.72
N ASN A 287 -25.85 2.44 20.33
CA ASN A 287 -25.93 3.75 20.97
C ASN A 287 -25.52 4.91 20.05
N LEU A 288 -25.19 4.63 18.78
CA LEU A 288 -24.89 5.59 17.73
C LEU A 288 -26.04 5.59 16.72
N VAL A 289 -26.94 6.56 16.87
CA VAL A 289 -28.18 6.64 16.08
C VAL A 289 -27.95 7.49 14.84
N TYR A 290 -28.30 6.97 13.67
CA TYR A 290 -28.29 7.76 12.43
C TYR A 290 -29.51 8.69 12.41
N ASP A 291 -29.29 9.98 12.15
CA ASP A 291 -30.34 10.95 11.96
C ASP A 291 -30.70 11.03 10.47
N ASP A 292 -31.85 10.46 10.09
CA ASP A 292 -32.36 10.51 8.71
C ASP A 292 -32.95 11.90 8.37
N VAL A 293 -32.96 12.86 9.31
CA VAL A 293 -33.47 14.21 9.07
C VAL A 293 -32.46 15.02 8.26
N LEU A 294 -32.65 15.00 6.94
CA LEU A 294 -32.21 16.03 5.99
C LEU A 294 -33.45 16.67 5.34
#